data_AF-A0A2G6MNL3-F1
#
_entry.id   AF-A0A2G6MNL3-F1
#
_cell.length_a   1.000
_cell.length_b   1.000
_cell.length_c   1.000
_cell.angle_alpha   90.00
_cell.angle_beta   90.00
_cell.angle_gamma   90.00
#
_symmetry.space_group_name_H-M   'P 1'
#
loop_
_entity.id
_entity.type
_entity.pdbx_description
1 polymer ?
#
loop_
_entity_poly.entity_id
_entity_poly.type
_entity_poly.pdbx_seq_one_letter_code
_entity_poly.pdbx_strand_id
1 'polypeptide(L)'
;MVHANSDLYASNVSVLKTHHPDVWDEIRDGTVSPSGDICFSPDGTANLKFINNEGDTVYLHDPSDPRKDCENFLHRIPEGEKGFVAILGFGLGYGCLEILQQRPELQQLALFELDPGIFVQALHLFDFTSLFKDDRVSLRIGRNVPVYMALAGASKTIKLEDSRILDHLASFQLDPEGYGDLKKQVYNYLSRLNVEGTTNKVLGWQFLGNRFKHFNTIQHGHLVEHIQGQLSGTPAILVAGGPSLDKNVHLLKGVNDAAVIIAADTVLPVLLKHDITPHFICS
;
A
#
# COMPACT_ATOMS: atom_id res chain seq x y z
N MET A 1 4.72 15.42 37.74
CA MET A 1 3.61 14.83 36.97
C MET A 1 3.04 15.95 36.11
N VAL A 2 3.35 15.99 34.83
CA VAL A 2 2.72 16.93 33.91
C VAL A 2 1.36 16.34 33.56
N HIS A 3 0.29 17.07 33.87
CA HIS A 3 -1.06 16.60 33.58
C HIS A 3 -1.27 16.65 32.06
N ALA A 4 -1.47 15.47 31.46
CA ALA A 4 -1.98 15.33 30.12
C ALA A 4 -3.24 16.19 29.95
N ASN A 5 -3.33 16.97 28.87
CA ASN A 5 -4.43 17.90 28.67
C ASN A 5 -5.68 17.14 28.21
N SER A 6 -6.63 16.94 29.11
CA SER A 6 -7.89 16.22 28.84
C SER A 6 -8.70 16.82 27.70
N ASP A 7 -8.60 18.15 27.51
CA ASP A 7 -9.42 18.87 26.54
C ASP A 7 -8.90 18.68 25.10
N LEU A 8 -7.58 18.61 24.94
CA LEU A 8 -6.94 18.29 23.65
C LEU A 8 -7.27 16.87 23.22
N TYR A 9 -7.10 15.90 24.13
CA TYR A 9 -7.40 14.51 23.84
C TYR A 9 -8.86 14.32 23.41
N ALA A 10 -9.80 14.90 24.16
CA ALA A 10 -11.22 14.83 23.83
C ALA A 10 -11.54 15.42 22.45
N SER A 11 -10.94 16.58 22.11
CA SER A 11 -11.12 17.25 20.82
C SER A 11 -10.60 16.40 19.65
N ASN A 12 -9.38 15.87 19.80
CA ASN A 12 -8.77 14.98 18.82
C ASN A 12 -9.58 13.72 18.59
N VAL A 13 -9.96 13.03 19.68
CA VAL A 13 -10.74 11.79 19.62
C VAL A 13 -12.10 12.01 18.97
N SER A 14 -12.75 13.15 19.21
CA SER A 14 -14.03 13.46 18.56
C SER A 14 -13.92 13.50 17.04
N VAL A 15 -12.84 14.07 16.51
CA VAL A 15 -12.59 14.13 15.07
C VAL A 15 -12.13 12.77 14.54
N LEU A 16 -11.23 12.11 15.26
CA LEU A 16 -10.69 10.80 14.90
C LEU A 16 -11.81 9.76 14.72
N LYS A 17 -12.79 9.72 15.63
CA LYS A 17 -13.99 8.86 15.53
C LYS A 17 -14.75 9.00 14.22
N THR A 18 -14.77 10.21 13.67
CA THR A 18 -15.57 10.55 12.50
C THR A 18 -14.79 10.28 11.20
N HIS A 19 -13.51 10.67 11.16
CA HIS A 19 -12.70 10.64 9.94
C HIS A 19 -11.78 9.41 9.81
N HIS A 20 -11.40 8.80 10.94
CA HIS A 20 -10.53 7.62 11.00
C HIS A 20 -11.07 6.59 12.01
N PRO A 21 -12.29 6.05 11.79
CA PRO A 21 -12.93 5.15 12.74
C PRO A 21 -12.13 3.86 12.98
N ASP A 22 -11.43 3.35 11.97
CA ASP A 22 -10.55 2.19 12.09
C ASP A 22 -9.37 2.42 13.05
N VAL A 23 -8.82 3.63 13.05
CA VAL A 23 -7.75 4.03 13.99
C VAL A 23 -8.32 4.19 15.40
N TRP A 24 -9.52 4.78 15.52
CA TRP A 24 -10.19 4.89 16.82
C TRP A 24 -10.47 3.53 17.44
N ASP A 25 -10.92 2.57 16.63
CA ASP A 25 -11.23 1.20 17.06
C ASP A 25 -10.03 0.51 17.74
N GLU A 26 -8.81 0.80 17.29
CA GLU A 26 -7.57 0.24 17.86
C GLU A 26 -7.27 0.76 19.28
N ILE A 27 -7.71 1.98 19.62
CA ILE A 27 -7.34 2.67 20.88
C ILE A 27 -8.50 2.93 21.86
N ARG A 28 -9.76 2.65 21.48
CA ARG A 28 -10.94 3.13 22.25
C ARG A 28 -11.14 2.49 23.63
N ASP A 29 -10.69 1.26 23.82
CA ASP A 29 -11.12 0.42 24.96
C ASP A 29 -10.13 0.44 26.13
N GLY A 30 -9.26 1.45 26.20
CA GLY A 30 -8.17 1.49 27.19
C GLY A 30 -7.16 0.34 27.02
N THR A 31 -7.17 -0.29 25.84
CA THR A 31 -6.27 -1.36 25.41
C THR A 31 -4.83 -0.88 25.28
N VAL A 32 -4.65 0.42 25.11
CA VAL A 32 -3.37 1.07 24.83
C VAL A 32 -3.09 2.13 25.89
N SER A 33 -2.02 1.91 26.64
CA SER A 33 -1.46 2.93 27.53
C SER A 33 -0.53 3.87 26.75
N PRO A 34 -0.45 5.16 27.12
CA PRO A 34 0.56 6.06 26.54
C PRO A 34 1.98 5.50 26.74
N SER A 35 2.79 5.58 25.69
CA SER A 35 4.18 5.09 25.68
C SER A 35 5.17 6.25 25.85
N GLY A 36 6.25 5.99 26.61
CA GLY A 36 7.35 6.94 26.81
C GLY A 36 7.10 7.96 27.92
N ASP A 37 8.19 8.47 28.49
CA ASP A 37 8.13 9.54 29.47
C ASP A 37 8.17 10.91 28.78
N ILE A 38 7.25 11.80 29.15
CA ILE A 38 7.22 13.16 28.63
C ILE A 38 8.43 13.94 29.16
N CYS A 39 9.19 14.53 28.25
CA CYS A 39 10.23 15.51 28.53
C CYS A 39 10.04 16.77 27.68
N PHE A 40 10.82 17.80 27.97
CA PHE A 40 10.77 19.07 27.24
C PHE A 40 12.18 19.48 26.84
N SER A 41 12.29 20.02 25.64
CA SER A 41 13.50 20.70 25.17
C SER A 41 13.65 22.07 25.85
N PRO A 42 14.81 22.75 25.71
CA PRO A 42 15.06 24.02 26.38
C PRO A 42 14.06 25.14 26.05
N ASP A 43 13.42 25.08 24.88
CA ASP A 43 12.40 26.05 24.44
C ASP A 43 10.97 25.71 24.94
N GLY A 44 10.82 24.60 25.69
CA GLY A 44 9.54 24.13 26.20
C GLY A 44 8.75 23.23 25.25
N THR A 45 9.29 22.88 24.08
CA THR A 45 8.66 21.95 23.13
C THR A 45 8.72 20.52 23.68
N ALA A 46 7.58 19.84 23.69
CA ALA A 46 7.46 18.49 24.26
C ALA A 46 8.20 17.44 23.42
N ASN A 47 8.67 16.40 24.09
CA ASN A 47 9.33 15.25 23.49
C ASN A 47 9.02 14.01 24.35
N LEU A 48 9.32 12.83 23.83
CA LEU A 48 9.24 11.58 24.58
C LEU A 48 10.64 10.99 24.72
N LYS A 49 10.90 10.38 25.87
CA LYS A 49 12.08 9.56 26.10
C LYS A 49 11.68 8.15 26.50
N PHE A 50 12.50 7.20 26.10
CA PHE A 50 12.37 5.78 26.37
C PHE A 50 13.65 5.29 27.02
N ILE A 51 13.54 4.23 27.81
CA ILE A 51 14.69 3.47 28.29
C ILE A 51 14.76 2.21 27.43
N ASN A 52 15.86 2.02 26.69
CA ASN A 52 16.05 0.82 25.89
C ASN A 52 16.41 -0.39 26.79
N ASN A 53 16.53 -1.58 26.18
CA ASN A 53 16.87 -2.81 26.91
C ASN A 53 18.27 -2.78 27.57
N GLU A 54 19.14 -1.86 27.14
CA GLU A 54 20.50 -1.66 27.66
C GLU A 54 20.54 -0.63 28.81
N GLY A 55 19.41 0.03 29.11
CA GLY A 55 19.29 1.06 30.14
C GLY A 55 19.59 2.48 29.66
N ASP A 56 19.89 2.66 28.38
CA ASP A 56 20.17 3.97 27.79
C ASP A 56 18.88 4.73 27.48
N THR A 57 18.95 6.06 27.64
CA THR A 57 17.85 6.95 27.28
C THR A 57 17.86 7.22 25.78
N VAL A 58 16.77 6.87 25.11
CA VAL A 58 16.50 7.16 23.71
C VAL A 58 15.42 8.24 23.63
N TYR A 59 15.62 9.26 22.80
CA TYR A 59 14.63 10.32 22.59
C TYR A 59 13.88 10.10 21.28
N LEU A 60 12.59 10.41 21.28
CA LEU A 60 11.74 10.26 20.09
C LEU A 60 11.96 11.36 19.06
N HIS A 61 12.43 12.53 19.49
CA HIS A 61 12.86 13.63 18.63
C HIS A 61 14.21 14.17 19.14
N ASP A 62 14.87 15.04 18.38
CA ASP A 62 16.10 15.70 18.84
C ASP A 62 15.85 16.40 20.20
N PRO A 63 16.67 16.13 21.24
CA PRO A 63 16.42 16.63 22.59
C PRO A 63 16.61 18.14 22.72
N SER A 64 17.35 18.77 21.80
CA SER A 64 17.57 20.21 21.76
C SER A 64 16.49 20.94 20.95
N ASP A 65 15.99 20.32 19.89
CA ASP A 65 14.95 20.87 19.03
C ASP A 65 14.07 19.75 18.44
N PRO A 66 12.93 19.42 19.07
CA PRO A 66 12.04 18.37 18.61
C PRO A 66 11.44 18.61 17.21
N ARG A 67 11.48 19.85 16.69
CA ARG A 67 10.91 20.18 15.38
C ARG A 67 11.91 20.04 14.24
N LYS A 68 13.18 19.76 14.53
CA LYS A 68 14.24 19.61 13.53
C LYS A 68 13.93 18.60 12.41
N ASP A 69 13.16 17.56 12.70
CA ASP A 69 12.72 16.60 11.69
C ASP A 69 11.75 17.18 10.64
N CYS A 70 11.06 18.27 10.98
CA CYS A 70 10.16 18.97 10.07
C CYS A 70 10.92 19.55 8.87
N GLU A 71 12.07 20.20 9.13
CA GLU A 71 12.92 20.75 8.07
C GLU A 71 13.43 19.65 7.14
N ASN A 72 13.87 18.52 7.72
CA ASN A 72 14.32 17.35 6.96
C ASN A 72 13.22 16.79 6.06
N PHE A 73 11.99 16.71 6.55
CA PHE A 73 10.85 16.25 5.77
C PHE A 73 10.46 17.22 4.67
N LEU A 74 10.36 18.51 4.99
CA LEU A 74 9.99 19.56 4.03
C LEU A 74 11.02 19.72 2.92
N HIS A 75 12.31 19.59 3.21
CA HIS A 75 13.36 19.63 2.18
C HIS A 75 13.24 18.47 1.19
N ARG A 76 12.70 17.32 1.61
CA ARG A 76 12.51 16.15 0.76
C ARG A 76 11.24 16.20 -0.09
N ILE A 77 10.36 17.17 0.15
CA ILE A 77 9.12 17.41 -0.59
C ILE A 77 9.20 18.80 -1.23
N PRO A 78 9.54 18.91 -2.52
CA PRO A 78 9.47 20.17 -3.25
C PRO A 78 8.17 20.96 -3.06
N GLU A 79 8.28 22.29 -3.10
CA GLU A 79 7.10 23.16 -3.21
C GLU A 79 6.35 22.88 -4.51
N GLY A 80 5.01 22.89 -4.45
CA GLY A 80 4.14 22.56 -5.58
C GLY A 80 4.04 21.07 -5.91
N GLU A 81 4.63 20.18 -5.11
CA GLU A 81 4.48 18.73 -5.30
C GLU A 81 3.03 18.30 -5.12
N LYS A 82 2.49 17.61 -6.14
CA LYS A 82 1.11 17.07 -6.19
C LYS A 82 1.02 15.58 -5.88
N GLY A 83 2.14 15.00 -5.49
CA GLY A 83 2.32 13.56 -5.36
C GLY A 83 1.67 12.94 -4.13
N PHE A 84 2.22 11.79 -3.80
CA PHE A 84 1.89 11.01 -2.62
C PHE A 84 3.09 10.97 -1.67
N VAL A 85 2.86 11.22 -0.38
CA VAL A 85 3.88 11.07 0.66
C VAL A 85 3.42 10.04 1.69
N ALA A 86 4.27 9.08 2.03
CA ALA A 86 4.11 8.22 3.19
C ALA A 86 5.13 8.57 4.27
N ILE A 87 4.68 8.81 5.50
CA ILE A 87 5.53 8.98 6.67
C ILE A 87 5.46 7.70 7.52
N LEU A 88 6.61 7.07 7.71
CA LEU A 88 6.77 5.87 8.52
C LEU A 88 7.28 6.27 9.90
N GLY A 89 6.35 6.33 10.85
CA GLY A 89 6.53 6.82 12.22
C GLY A 89 5.89 8.19 12.36
N PHE A 90 4.77 8.26 13.07
CA PHE A 90 4.06 9.51 13.34
C PHE A 90 4.81 10.31 14.40
N GLY A 91 5.39 9.62 15.38
CA GLY A 91 6.06 10.24 16.51
C GLY A 91 5.10 11.13 17.29
N LEU A 92 5.47 12.41 17.45
CA LEU A 92 4.59 13.43 18.05
C LEU A 92 3.87 14.29 17.00
N GLY A 93 3.92 13.92 15.72
CA GLY A 93 3.12 14.55 14.67
C GLY A 93 3.62 15.92 14.16
N TYR A 94 4.78 16.42 14.61
CA TYR A 94 5.31 17.72 14.20
C TYR A 94 5.44 17.86 12.68
N GLY A 95 6.18 16.94 12.05
CA GLY A 95 6.38 16.95 10.60
C GLY A 95 5.08 16.74 9.82
N CYS A 96 4.11 16.01 10.38
CA CYS A 96 2.82 15.76 9.74
C CYS A 96 2.02 17.06 9.60
N LEU A 97 1.93 17.85 10.67
CA LEU A 97 1.25 19.15 10.67
C LEU A 97 1.95 20.15 9.73
N GLU A 98 3.27 20.21 9.80
CA GLU A 98 4.10 21.10 8.97
C GLU A 98 3.95 20.79 7.48
N ILE A 99 4.00 19.51 7.08
CA ILE A 99 3.76 19.11 5.68
C ILE A 99 2.37 19.52 5.23
N LEU A 100 1.34 19.24 6.04
CA LEU A 100 -0.05 19.52 5.66
C LEU A 100 -0.27 21.01 5.38
N GLN A 101 0.36 21.87 6.21
CA GLN A 101 0.28 23.32 6.10
C GLN A 101 1.13 23.88 4.95
N GLN A 102 2.39 23.43 4.84
CA GLN A 102 3.37 24.01 3.90
C GLN A 102 3.36 23.38 2.51
N ARG A 103 2.65 22.26 2.32
CA ARG A 103 2.48 21.59 1.01
C ARG A 103 0.99 21.49 0.66
N PRO A 104 0.31 22.62 0.39
CA PRO A 104 -1.12 22.64 0.11
C PRO A 104 -1.49 21.89 -1.18
N GLU A 105 -0.57 21.77 -2.14
CA GLU A 105 -0.80 21.07 -3.41
C GLU A 105 -0.63 19.54 -3.31
N LEU A 106 -0.06 19.03 -2.22
CA LEU A 106 0.08 17.60 -2.00
C LEU A 106 -1.29 16.94 -2.05
N GLN A 107 -1.46 15.89 -2.84
CA GLN A 107 -2.78 15.27 -3.00
C GLN A 107 -3.09 14.25 -1.92
N GLN A 108 -2.08 13.54 -1.42
CA GLN A 108 -2.26 12.44 -0.46
C GLN A 108 -1.07 12.32 0.51
N LEU A 109 -1.38 12.13 1.78
CA LEU A 109 -0.45 11.97 2.89
C LEU A 109 -0.84 10.74 3.71
N ALA A 110 -0.05 9.67 3.63
CA ALA A 110 -0.23 8.47 4.44
C ALA A 110 0.67 8.50 5.67
N LEU A 111 0.08 8.31 6.84
CA LEU A 111 0.74 8.37 8.14
C LEU A 111 0.67 7.01 8.82
N PHE A 112 1.81 6.53 9.32
CA PHE A 112 1.90 5.24 10.00
C PHE A 112 2.58 5.40 11.37
N GLU A 113 2.04 4.77 12.41
CA GLU A 113 2.70 4.64 13.71
C GLU A 113 2.57 3.22 14.25
N LEU A 114 3.68 2.52 14.43
CA LEU A 114 3.64 1.13 14.88
C LEU A 114 3.38 0.97 16.38
N ASP A 115 3.62 1.99 17.19
CA ASP A 115 3.32 2.01 18.62
C ASP A 115 2.08 2.89 18.90
N PRO A 116 0.89 2.28 19.07
CA PRO A 116 -0.32 3.02 19.42
C PRO A 116 -0.19 3.88 20.68
N GLY A 117 0.67 3.51 21.63
CA GLY A 117 0.89 4.29 22.85
C GLY A 117 1.61 5.60 22.59
N ILE A 118 2.53 5.65 21.62
CA ILE A 118 3.14 6.91 21.14
C ILE A 118 2.06 7.81 20.54
N PHE A 119 1.19 7.23 19.70
CA PHE A 119 0.09 7.98 19.09
C PHE A 119 -0.87 8.53 20.14
N VAL A 120 -1.31 7.72 21.10
CA VAL A 120 -2.15 8.16 22.23
C VAL A 120 -1.47 9.27 23.02
N GLN A 121 -0.17 9.18 23.27
CA GLN A 121 0.58 10.22 23.96
C GLN A 121 0.59 11.55 23.17
N ALA A 122 0.73 11.50 21.85
CA ALA A 122 0.65 12.67 20.98
C ALA A 122 -0.72 13.34 21.05
N LEU A 123 -1.83 12.57 21.06
CA LEU A 123 -3.19 13.10 21.17
C LEU A 123 -3.45 13.93 22.45
N HIS A 124 -2.67 13.71 23.51
CA HIS A 124 -2.75 14.48 24.75
C HIS A 124 -1.91 15.76 24.74
N LEU A 125 -0.94 15.85 23.82
CA LEU A 125 0.06 16.92 23.78
C LEU A 125 -0.25 17.98 22.72
N PHE A 126 -0.87 17.59 21.61
CA PHE A 126 -1.08 18.48 20.46
C PHE A 126 -2.51 18.41 19.93
N ASP A 127 -2.95 19.48 19.27
CA ASP A 127 -4.19 19.51 18.52
C ASP A 127 -3.96 19.01 17.08
N PHE A 128 -4.59 17.89 16.73
CA PHE A 128 -4.57 17.28 15.40
C PHE A 128 -5.94 17.37 14.72
N THR A 129 -6.88 18.16 15.24
CA THR A 129 -8.23 18.27 14.68
C THR A 129 -8.23 18.71 13.23
N SER A 130 -7.32 19.60 12.82
CA SER A 130 -7.14 20.00 11.42
C SER A 130 -6.56 18.86 10.57
N LEU A 131 -5.56 18.16 11.08
CA LEU A 131 -4.91 17.04 10.41
C LEU A 131 -5.91 15.91 10.11
N PHE A 132 -6.72 15.52 11.09
CA PHE A 132 -7.67 14.42 10.94
C PHE A 132 -8.92 14.78 10.13
N LYS A 133 -9.20 16.08 9.92
CA LYS A 133 -10.29 16.52 9.04
C LYS A 133 -9.88 16.62 7.58
N ASP A 134 -8.59 16.61 7.29
CA ASP A 134 -8.10 16.84 5.95
C ASP A 134 -8.23 15.57 5.10
N ASP A 135 -8.99 15.64 4.01
CA ASP A 135 -9.27 14.51 3.11
C ASP A 135 -8.01 13.94 2.42
N ARG A 136 -6.89 14.67 2.48
CA ARG A 136 -5.59 14.19 1.97
C ARG A 136 -4.96 13.17 2.91
N VAL A 137 -5.38 13.12 4.18
CA VAL A 137 -4.72 12.33 5.22
C VAL A 137 -5.34 10.94 5.32
N SER A 138 -4.49 9.92 5.23
CA SER A 138 -4.82 8.56 5.66
C SER A 138 -3.91 8.20 6.83
N LEU A 139 -4.49 7.66 7.90
CA LEU A 139 -3.75 7.34 9.13
C LEU A 139 -3.91 5.86 9.46
N ARG A 140 -2.83 5.20 9.85
CA ARG A 140 -2.88 3.84 10.39
C ARG A 140 -1.95 3.69 11.58
N ILE A 141 -2.39 2.93 12.57
CA ILE A 141 -1.61 2.67 13.78
C ILE A 141 -1.55 1.16 14.08
N GLY A 142 -0.48 0.74 14.75
CA GLY A 142 -0.23 -0.65 15.14
C GLY A 142 0.68 -1.42 14.17
N ARG A 143 1.19 -2.57 14.64
CA ARG A 143 2.17 -3.39 13.90
C ARG A 143 1.60 -4.12 12.68
N ASN A 144 0.33 -4.48 12.70
CA ASN A 144 -0.30 -5.35 11.70
C ASN A 144 -1.23 -4.59 10.75
N VAL A 145 -0.84 -3.37 10.38
CA VAL A 145 -1.63 -2.53 9.49
C VAL A 145 -1.57 -3.04 8.05
N PRO A 146 -2.72 -3.31 7.41
CA PRO A 146 -2.74 -3.62 5.99
C PRO A 146 -2.42 -2.38 5.16
N VAL A 147 -1.20 -2.30 4.61
CA VAL A 147 -0.72 -1.15 3.80
C VAL A 147 -1.67 -0.78 2.66
N TYR A 148 -2.29 -1.77 2.00
CA TYR A 148 -3.22 -1.51 0.91
C TYR A 148 -4.42 -0.66 1.34
N MET A 149 -4.87 -0.77 2.60
CA MET A 149 -5.99 0.04 3.11
C MET A 149 -5.60 1.50 3.32
N ALA A 150 -4.34 1.77 3.67
CA ALA A 150 -3.84 3.14 3.77
C ALA A 150 -3.72 3.79 2.39
N LEU A 151 -3.25 3.03 1.40
CA LEU A 151 -2.91 3.56 0.07
C LEU A 151 -4.05 3.46 -0.96
N ALA A 152 -5.16 2.79 -0.64
CA ALA A 152 -6.27 2.55 -1.58
C ALA A 152 -6.82 3.85 -2.17
N GLY A 153 -7.05 4.88 -1.34
CA GLY A 153 -7.51 6.20 -1.78
C GLY A 153 -6.51 6.95 -2.65
N ALA A 154 -5.23 6.64 -2.51
CA ALA A 154 -4.14 7.28 -3.23
C ALA A 154 -3.75 6.60 -4.55
N SER A 155 -4.39 5.49 -4.94
CA SER A 155 -3.96 4.68 -6.09
C SER A 155 -3.82 5.49 -7.39
N LYS A 156 -4.75 6.42 -7.64
CA LYS A 156 -4.70 7.30 -8.83
C LYS A 156 -3.51 8.26 -8.77
N THR A 157 -3.30 8.93 -7.63
CA THR A 157 -2.18 9.85 -7.42
C THR A 157 -0.86 9.12 -7.59
N ILE A 158 -0.70 7.96 -6.93
CA ILE A 158 0.51 7.12 -7.02
C ILE A 158 0.81 6.73 -8.48
N LYS A 159 -0.20 6.40 -9.29
CA LYS A 159 -0.02 6.02 -10.71
C LYS A 159 0.35 7.19 -11.63
N LEU A 160 0.00 8.42 -11.27
CA LEU A 160 0.11 9.59 -12.14
C LEU A 160 1.26 10.52 -11.76
N GLU A 161 1.52 10.66 -10.47
CA GLU A 161 2.43 11.62 -9.84
C GLU A 161 3.56 10.91 -9.09
N ASP A 162 4.53 11.68 -8.59
CA ASP A 162 5.64 11.16 -7.79
C ASP A 162 5.17 10.63 -6.42
N SER A 163 5.91 9.65 -5.89
CA SER A 163 5.66 9.07 -4.57
C SER A 163 6.93 9.11 -3.72
N ARG A 164 6.80 9.51 -2.46
CA ARG A 164 7.92 9.62 -1.50
C ARG A 164 7.63 8.84 -0.23
N ILE A 165 8.66 8.18 0.29
CA ILE A 165 8.64 7.54 1.62
C ILE A 165 9.61 8.32 2.52
N LEU A 166 9.09 8.85 3.61
CA LEU A 166 9.84 9.53 4.66
C LEU A 166 9.91 8.65 5.90
N ASP A 167 11.09 8.54 6.48
CA ASP A 167 11.33 7.73 7.66
C ASP A 167 11.47 8.66 8.87
N HIS A 168 10.66 8.45 9.90
CA HIS A 168 10.92 9.06 11.20
C HIS A 168 12.02 8.26 11.91
N LEU A 169 13.25 8.74 11.83
CA LEU A 169 14.44 7.96 12.18
C LEU A 169 14.41 7.43 13.62
N ALA A 170 13.90 8.21 14.57
CA ALA A 170 13.79 7.77 15.96
C ALA A 170 12.81 6.59 16.12
N SER A 171 11.69 6.58 15.38
CA SER A 171 10.78 5.44 15.37
C SER A 171 11.47 4.17 14.85
N PHE A 172 12.30 4.30 13.80
CA PHE A 172 13.12 3.20 13.30
C PHE A 172 14.18 2.73 14.31
N GLN A 173 14.66 3.59 15.21
CA GLN A 173 15.58 3.17 16.28
C GLN A 173 14.86 2.39 17.38
N LEU A 174 13.61 2.76 17.69
CA LEU A 174 12.79 2.08 18.70
C LEU A 174 12.32 0.70 18.23
N ASP A 175 11.98 0.55 16.95
CA ASP A 175 11.55 -0.73 16.36
C ASP A 175 12.11 -0.93 14.94
N PRO A 176 13.41 -1.25 14.80
CA PRO A 176 14.07 -1.37 13.50
C PRO A 176 13.44 -2.46 12.61
N GLU A 177 13.02 -3.57 13.21
CA GLU A 177 12.41 -4.69 12.49
C GLU A 177 11.02 -4.33 11.98
N GLY A 178 10.14 -3.80 12.85
CA GLY A 178 8.78 -3.45 12.48
C GLY A 178 8.73 -2.37 11.41
N TYR A 179 9.48 -1.27 11.60
CA TYR A 179 9.53 -0.19 10.62
C TYR A 179 10.26 -0.60 9.33
N GLY A 180 11.27 -1.47 9.44
CA GLY A 180 11.94 -2.06 8.29
C GLY A 180 11.01 -2.93 7.44
N ASP A 181 10.13 -3.72 8.06
CA ASP A 181 9.11 -4.50 7.36
C ASP A 181 8.03 -3.61 6.75
N LEU A 182 7.47 -2.66 7.52
CA LEU A 182 6.51 -1.67 7.02
C LEU A 182 7.03 -0.94 5.79
N LYS A 183 8.29 -0.48 5.82
CA LYS A 183 8.93 0.20 4.69
C LYS A 183 9.00 -0.67 3.45
N LYS A 184 9.35 -1.96 3.59
CA LYS A 184 9.35 -2.91 2.48
C LYS A 184 7.95 -3.10 1.92
N GLN A 185 6.94 -3.24 2.78
CA GLN A 185 5.55 -3.41 2.36
C GLN A 185 5.04 -2.19 1.57
N VAL A 186 5.26 -0.97 2.09
CA VAL A 186 4.91 0.29 1.41
C VAL A 186 5.64 0.42 0.08
N TYR A 187 6.95 0.20 0.05
CA TYR A 187 7.75 0.25 -1.17
C TYR A 187 7.28 -0.73 -2.24
N ASN A 188 7.00 -1.98 -1.86
CA ASN A 188 6.53 -3.02 -2.77
C ASN A 188 5.15 -2.67 -3.34
N TYR A 189 4.26 -2.12 -2.52
CA TYR A 189 2.94 -1.69 -2.97
C TYR A 189 3.02 -0.52 -3.96
N LEU A 190 3.80 0.52 -3.65
CA LEU A 190 4.04 1.65 -4.55
C LEU A 190 4.67 1.20 -5.87
N SER A 191 5.67 0.32 -5.81
CA SER A 191 6.35 -0.21 -7.00
C SER A 191 5.39 -0.95 -7.92
N ARG A 192 4.46 -1.76 -7.37
CA ARG A 192 3.42 -2.44 -8.16
C ARG A 192 2.52 -1.44 -8.88
N LEU A 193 2.03 -0.42 -8.18
CA LEU A 193 1.18 0.61 -8.77
C LEU A 193 1.92 1.43 -9.83
N ASN A 194 3.21 1.73 -9.63
CA ASN A 194 4.04 2.44 -10.60
C ASN A 194 4.30 1.62 -11.87
N VAL A 195 4.52 0.31 -11.75
CA VAL A 195 4.64 -0.59 -12.90
C VAL A 195 3.33 -0.61 -13.69
N GLU A 196 2.19 -0.81 -13.02
CA GLU A 196 0.87 -0.75 -13.65
C GLU A 196 0.61 0.60 -14.36
N GLY A 197 0.97 1.71 -13.72
CA GLY A 197 0.84 3.05 -14.26
C GLY A 197 1.70 3.26 -15.50
N THR A 198 2.97 2.83 -15.44
CA THR A 198 3.92 2.94 -16.56
C THR A 198 3.50 2.08 -17.75
N THR A 199 3.11 0.82 -17.52
CA THR A 199 2.59 -0.05 -18.57
C THR A 199 1.37 0.57 -19.26
N ASN A 200 0.44 1.15 -18.50
CA ASN A 200 -0.71 1.84 -19.10
C ASN A 200 -0.31 3.10 -19.87
N LYS A 201 0.63 3.90 -19.35
CA LYS A 201 1.13 5.11 -20.06
C LYS A 201 1.82 4.75 -21.39
N VAL A 202 2.62 3.69 -21.42
CA VAL A 202 3.43 3.30 -22.59
C VAL A 202 2.65 2.44 -23.58
N LEU A 203 1.90 1.44 -23.10
CA LEU A 203 1.25 0.43 -23.94
C LEU A 203 -0.28 0.62 -24.03
N GLY A 204 -0.87 1.52 -23.26
CA GLY A 204 -2.34 1.70 -23.21
C GLY A 204 -2.96 1.95 -24.58
N TRP A 205 -2.34 2.80 -25.40
CA TRP A 205 -2.80 3.05 -26.77
C TRP A 205 -2.66 1.83 -27.69
N GLN A 206 -1.61 1.02 -27.50
CA GLN A 206 -1.46 -0.23 -28.24
C GLN A 206 -2.53 -1.25 -27.83
N PHE A 207 -2.83 -1.37 -26.54
CA PHE A 207 -3.92 -2.23 -26.06
C PHE A 207 -5.29 -1.82 -26.61
N LEU A 208 -5.60 -0.53 -26.56
CA LEU A 208 -6.82 0.02 -27.17
C LEU A 208 -6.84 -0.24 -28.68
N GLY A 209 -5.75 0.09 -29.38
CA GLY A 209 -5.63 -0.15 -30.82
C GLY A 209 -5.81 -1.62 -31.19
N ASN A 210 -5.22 -2.54 -30.43
CA ASN A 210 -5.39 -3.97 -30.64
C ASN A 210 -6.85 -4.41 -30.40
N ARG A 211 -7.50 -3.93 -29.32
CA ARG A 211 -8.93 -4.19 -29.08
C ARG A 211 -9.81 -3.68 -30.22
N PHE A 212 -9.55 -2.47 -30.73
CA PHE A 212 -10.29 -1.92 -31.86
C PHE A 212 -10.06 -2.69 -33.16
N LYS A 213 -8.84 -3.17 -33.43
CA LYS A 213 -8.56 -4.04 -34.58
C LYS A 213 -9.38 -5.34 -34.52
N HIS A 214 -9.62 -5.87 -33.33
CA HIS A 214 -10.39 -7.10 -33.13
C HIS A 214 -11.89 -6.86 -32.95
N PHE A 215 -12.35 -5.62 -32.88
CA PHE A 215 -13.74 -5.28 -32.58
C PHE A 215 -14.73 -5.91 -33.56
N ASN A 216 -14.38 -5.97 -34.85
CA ASN A 216 -15.22 -6.56 -35.88
C ASN A 216 -14.98 -8.07 -36.11
N THR A 217 -13.95 -8.65 -35.49
CA THR A 217 -13.58 -10.07 -35.68
C THR A 217 -13.93 -10.95 -34.49
N ILE A 218 -14.07 -10.36 -33.29
CA ILE A 218 -14.52 -11.09 -32.10
C ILE A 218 -15.98 -11.47 -32.32
N GLN A 219 -16.27 -12.78 -32.31
CA GLN A 219 -17.63 -13.27 -32.37
C GLN A 219 -18.29 -13.12 -30.99
N HIS A 220 -18.84 -11.94 -30.72
CA HIS A 220 -19.55 -11.61 -29.49
C HIS A 220 -20.80 -12.47 -29.24
N GLY A 221 -21.22 -13.30 -30.22
CA GLY A 221 -22.34 -14.23 -30.09
C GLY A 221 -22.02 -15.54 -29.38
N HIS A 222 -20.73 -15.90 -29.23
CA HIS A 222 -20.31 -17.14 -28.58
C HIS A 222 -19.44 -16.83 -27.36
N LEU A 223 -20.10 -16.73 -26.21
CA LEU A 223 -19.48 -16.49 -24.92
C LEU A 223 -19.02 -17.80 -24.29
N VAL A 224 -17.97 -17.75 -23.46
CA VAL A 224 -17.48 -18.93 -22.71
C VAL A 224 -18.56 -19.45 -21.76
N GLU A 225 -19.38 -18.55 -21.25
CA GLU A 225 -20.55 -18.82 -20.42
C GLU A 225 -21.55 -19.74 -21.13
N HIS A 226 -21.66 -19.67 -22.47
CA HIS A 226 -22.58 -20.53 -23.23
C HIS A 226 -22.18 -22.00 -23.21
N ILE A 227 -20.89 -22.31 -23.02
CA ILE A 227 -20.36 -23.68 -22.98
C ILE A 227 -20.13 -24.19 -21.55
N GLN A 228 -20.47 -23.38 -20.54
CA GLN A 228 -20.30 -23.74 -19.14
C GLN A 228 -21.13 -24.98 -18.79
N GLY A 229 -20.50 -25.98 -18.18
CA GLY A 229 -21.14 -27.23 -17.77
C GLY A 229 -21.40 -28.25 -18.90
N GLN A 230 -21.23 -27.87 -20.18
CA GLN A 230 -21.46 -28.79 -21.31
C GLN A 230 -20.43 -29.93 -21.40
N LEU A 231 -19.24 -29.74 -20.84
CA LEU A 231 -18.13 -30.69 -20.86
C LEU A 231 -17.92 -31.37 -19.48
N SER A 232 -18.93 -31.32 -18.62
CA SER A 232 -18.86 -31.88 -17.28
C SER A 232 -18.74 -33.41 -17.34
N GLY A 233 -17.76 -33.97 -16.62
CA GLY A 233 -17.47 -35.40 -16.62
C GLY A 233 -16.59 -35.87 -17.79
N THR A 234 -16.23 -35.00 -18.73
CA THR A 234 -15.27 -35.31 -19.79
C THR A 234 -13.84 -34.98 -19.32
N PRO A 235 -12.87 -35.89 -19.49
CA PRO A 235 -11.47 -35.58 -19.20
C PRO A 235 -10.96 -34.41 -20.05
N ALA A 236 -10.09 -33.58 -19.49
CA ALA A 236 -9.43 -32.49 -20.21
C ALA A 236 -7.91 -32.67 -20.23
N ILE A 237 -7.29 -32.41 -21.38
CA ILE A 237 -5.84 -32.43 -21.57
C ILE A 237 -5.38 -30.99 -21.84
N LEU A 238 -4.57 -30.47 -20.92
CA LEU A 238 -3.95 -29.15 -21.06
C LEU A 238 -2.58 -29.30 -21.72
N VAL A 239 -2.40 -28.66 -22.87
CA VAL A 239 -1.16 -28.73 -23.65
C VAL A 239 -0.44 -27.39 -23.61
N ALA A 240 0.75 -27.38 -23.00
CA ALA A 240 1.64 -26.21 -22.90
C ALA A 240 3.02 -26.53 -23.51
N GLY A 241 3.78 -25.50 -23.86
CA GLY A 241 5.04 -25.59 -24.61
C GLY A 241 6.27 -26.08 -23.83
N GLY A 242 6.09 -27.06 -22.95
CA GLY A 242 7.19 -27.66 -22.19
C GLY A 242 8.07 -28.59 -23.04
N PRO A 243 9.34 -28.84 -22.67
CA PRO A 243 10.26 -29.74 -23.40
C PRO A 243 9.78 -31.20 -23.54
N SER A 244 8.82 -31.61 -22.71
CA SER A 244 8.19 -32.93 -22.76
C SER A 244 7.13 -33.04 -23.86
N LEU A 245 6.66 -31.93 -24.43
CA LEU A 245 5.62 -31.94 -25.45
C LEU A 245 6.09 -32.68 -26.69
N ASP A 246 7.29 -32.38 -27.19
CA ASP A 246 7.85 -33.03 -28.38
C ASP A 246 7.94 -34.55 -28.22
N LYS A 247 8.20 -35.02 -26.99
CA LYS A 247 8.28 -36.45 -26.68
C LYS A 247 6.93 -37.13 -26.69
N ASN A 248 5.87 -36.41 -26.30
CA ASN A 248 4.56 -37.00 -25.98
C ASN A 248 3.45 -36.57 -26.94
N VAL A 249 3.70 -35.65 -27.86
CA VAL A 249 2.68 -35.08 -28.76
C VAL A 249 1.95 -36.16 -29.56
N HIS A 250 2.66 -37.22 -29.95
CA HIS A 250 2.09 -38.35 -30.69
C HIS A 250 0.99 -39.10 -29.91
N LEU A 251 1.02 -39.07 -28.57
CA LEU A 251 0.01 -39.72 -27.71
C LEU A 251 -1.34 -39.02 -27.75
N LEU A 252 -1.39 -37.76 -28.21
CA LEU A 252 -2.62 -36.98 -28.31
C LEU A 252 -3.41 -37.29 -29.59
N LYS A 253 -2.81 -38.03 -30.54
CA LYS A 253 -3.47 -38.38 -31.80
C LYS A 253 -4.63 -39.34 -31.55
N GLY A 254 -5.83 -38.96 -32.03
CA GLY A 254 -7.05 -39.76 -31.86
C GLY A 254 -7.71 -39.65 -30.48
N VAL A 255 -7.20 -38.82 -29.57
CA VAL A 255 -7.77 -38.63 -28.23
C VAL A 255 -8.95 -37.64 -28.23
N ASN A 256 -9.18 -36.95 -29.36
CA ASN A 256 -10.21 -35.91 -29.47
C ASN A 256 -11.63 -36.38 -29.13
N ASP A 257 -11.96 -37.65 -29.40
CA ASP A 257 -13.29 -38.21 -29.10
C ASP A 257 -13.45 -38.63 -27.63
N ALA A 258 -12.35 -38.72 -26.87
CA ALA A 258 -12.31 -39.22 -25.50
C ALA A 258 -11.95 -38.15 -24.45
N ALA A 259 -11.32 -37.05 -24.87
CA ALA A 259 -10.95 -35.94 -24.00
C ALA A 259 -10.94 -34.60 -24.72
N VAL A 260 -11.23 -33.54 -23.97
CA VAL A 260 -11.16 -32.15 -24.43
C VAL A 260 -9.71 -31.70 -24.40
N ILE A 261 -9.14 -31.38 -25.57
CA ILE A 261 -7.80 -30.82 -25.69
C ILE A 261 -7.86 -29.29 -25.64
N ILE A 262 -7.19 -28.68 -24.66
CA ILE A 262 -7.05 -27.23 -24.49
C ILE A 262 -5.57 -26.89 -24.64
N ALA A 263 -5.23 -26.07 -25.63
CA ALA A 263 -3.86 -25.77 -25.98
C ALA A 263 -3.51 -24.30 -25.71
N ALA A 264 -2.29 -24.03 -25.24
CA ALA A 264 -1.72 -22.69 -25.35
C ALA A 264 -1.53 -22.32 -26.83
N ASP A 265 -1.75 -21.05 -27.19
CA ASP A 265 -1.53 -20.51 -28.54
C ASP A 265 -0.17 -20.91 -29.14
N THR A 266 0.89 -20.84 -28.34
CA THR A 266 2.27 -21.15 -28.71
C THR A 266 2.48 -22.59 -29.19
N VAL A 267 1.65 -23.55 -28.77
CA VAL A 267 1.80 -24.96 -29.16
C VAL A 267 0.94 -25.37 -30.34
N LEU A 268 0.04 -24.50 -30.80
CA LEU A 268 -0.85 -24.79 -31.93
C LEU A 268 -0.08 -25.25 -33.18
N PRO A 269 1.02 -24.61 -33.61
CA PRO A 269 1.76 -25.06 -34.79
C PRO A 269 2.31 -26.49 -34.65
N VAL A 270 2.74 -26.86 -33.43
CA VAL A 270 3.26 -28.19 -33.14
C VAL A 270 2.13 -29.23 -33.22
N LEU A 271 0.98 -28.95 -32.58
CA LEU A 271 -0.17 -29.85 -32.63
C LEU A 271 -0.66 -30.07 -34.06
N LEU A 272 -0.82 -29.00 -34.84
CA LEU A 272 -1.28 -29.09 -36.23
C LEU A 272 -0.30 -29.87 -37.11
N LYS A 273 1.02 -29.73 -36.89
CA LYS A 273 2.05 -30.51 -37.61
C LYS A 273 1.94 -32.02 -37.35
N HIS A 274 1.36 -32.40 -36.21
CA HIS A 274 1.11 -33.80 -35.84
C HIS A 274 -0.33 -34.26 -36.12
N ASP A 275 -1.09 -33.49 -36.93
CA ASP A 275 -2.50 -33.71 -37.26
C ASP A 275 -3.43 -33.70 -36.03
N ILE A 276 -3.09 -32.93 -35.00
CA ILE A 276 -3.89 -32.79 -33.79
C ILE A 276 -4.55 -31.41 -33.81
N THR A 277 -5.87 -31.39 -33.86
CA THR A 277 -6.66 -30.16 -33.74
C THR A 277 -7.19 -30.06 -32.30
N PRO A 278 -6.76 -29.06 -31.51
CA PRO A 278 -7.31 -28.84 -30.17
C PRO A 278 -8.75 -28.33 -30.24
N HIS A 279 -9.52 -28.57 -29.18
CA HIS A 279 -10.89 -28.06 -29.05
C HIS A 279 -10.90 -26.58 -28.66
N PHE A 280 -9.94 -26.16 -27.84
CA PHE A 280 -9.79 -24.78 -27.37
C PHE A 280 -8.35 -24.32 -27.46
N ILE A 281 -8.19 -23.01 -27.68
CA ILE A 281 -6.91 -22.31 -27.66
C ILE A 281 -7.00 -21.17 -26.64
N CYS A 282 -5.99 -21.05 -25.78
CA CYS A 282 -5.85 -19.95 -24.83
C CYS A 282 -4.73 -19.01 -25.27
N SER A 283 -5.02 -17.70 -25.31
CA SER A 283 -4.14 -16.60 -25.71
C SER A 283 -4.28 -15.42 -24.75
#